data_AF-R9IRG0-F1
#
_entry.id   AF-R9IRG0-F1
#
_cell.length_a   1.000
_cell.length_b   1.000
_cell.length_c   1.000
_cell.angle_alpha   90.00
_cell.angle_beta   90.00
_cell.angle_gamma   90.00
#
_symmetry.space_group_name_H-M   'P 1'
#
loop_
_entity.id
_entity.type
_entity.pdbx_description
1 polymer ?
#
loop_
_entity_poly.entity_id
_entity_poly.type
_entity_poly.pdbx_seq_one_letter_code
_entity_poly.pdbx_strand_id
1 'polypeptide(L)'
;MGKMNELSAAIDEMIACGNGLVKAAEALKAFYSSENGPAQEGKPAEPLKKENPEPTAEKSISKEDVRKLLVAKSNADGGAYKPAVKELVRKYSGTGQLSSIPAEKYAEVLAELEGIGNG
;
A
#
# COMPACT_ATOMS: atom_id res chain seq x y z
N MET A 1 -20.51 -5.34 33.18
CA MET A 1 -20.61 -4.32 32.11
C MET A 1 -19.29 -3.58 31.83
N GLY A 2 -18.20 -3.77 32.59
CA GLY A 2 -16.94 -3.02 32.40
C GLY A 2 -16.17 -3.28 31.09
N LYS A 3 -16.17 -4.53 30.58
CA LYS A 3 -15.36 -4.91 29.41
C LYS A 3 -15.72 -4.17 28.11
N MET A 4 -17.00 -3.79 27.93
CA MET A 4 -17.42 -3.01 26.76
C MET A 4 -17.03 -1.54 26.87
N ASN A 5 -16.96 -1.00 28.09
CA ASN A 5 -16.55 0.38 28.33
C ASN A 5 -15.04 0.54 28.11
N GLU A 6 -14.24 -0.44 28.52
CA GLU A 6 -12.79 -0.48 28.24
C GLU A 6 -12.51 -0.62 26.74
N LEU A 7 -13.30 -1.43 26.02
CA LEU A 7 -13.18 -1.56 24.57
C LEU A 7 -13.53 -0.24 23.85
N SER A 8 -14.56 0.46 24.31
CA SER A 8 -14.93 1.78 23.76
C SER A 8 -13.79 2.79 23.93
N ALA A 9 -13.21 2.87 25.14
CA ALA A 9 -12.10 3.77 25.40
C ALA A 9 -10.88 3.46 24.51
N ALA A 10 -10.55 2.19 24.32
CA ALA A 10 -9.47 1.78 23.42
C ALA A 10 -9.73 2.16 21.95
N ILE A 11 -10.99 2.10 21.50
CA ILE A 11 -11.39 2.54 20.16
C ILE A 11 -11.27 4.07 20.03
N ASP A 12 -11.70 4.82 21.04
CA ASP A 12 -11.60 6.28 21.05
C ASP A 12 -10.13 6.75 21.02
N GLU A 13 -9.25 6.06 21.76
CA GLU A 13 -7.80 6.28 21.72
C GLU A 13 -7.20 5.97 20.35
N MET A 14 -7.63 4.89 19.71
CA MET A 14 -7.21 4.52 18.36
C MET A 14 -7.61 5.58 17.33
N ILE A 15 -8.84 6.10 17.42
CA ILE A 15 -9.35 7.20 16.57
C ILE A 15 -8.52 8.47 16.79
N ALA A 16 -8.24 8.82 18.04
CA ALA A 16 -7.43 9.99 18.37
C ALA A 16 -6.00 9.89 17.82
N CYS A 17 -5.37 8.72 17.94
CA CYS A 17 -4.06 8.43 17.39
C CYS A 17 -4.04 8.58 15.85
N GLY A 18 -5.00 7.97 15.15
CA GLY A 18 -5.14 8.07 13.70
C GLY A 18 -5.29 9.53 13.24
N ASN A 19 -6.15 10.31 13.91
CA ASN A 19 -6.32 11.72 13.63
C ASN A 19 -5.04 12.55 13.87
N GLY A 20 -4.24 12.19 14.88
CA GLY A 20 -2.94 12.79 15.14
C GLY A 20 -1.94 12.53 14.00
N LEU A 21 -1.89 11.30 13.50
CA LEU A 21 -1.03 10.92 12.36
C LEU A 21 -1.39 11.69 11.08
N VAL A 22 -2.69 11.84 10.79
CA VAL A 22 -3.16 12.64 9.64
C VAL A 22 -2.70 14.09 9.76
N LYS A 23 -2.90 14.73 10.92
CA LYS A 23 -2.46 16.11 11.16
C LYS A 23 -0.96 16.28 11.00
N ALA A 24 -0.16 15.32 11.49
CA ALA A 24 1.29 15.34 11.32
C ALA A 24 1.68 15.24 9.84
N ALA A 25 1.03 14.36 9.07
CA ALA A 25 1.28 14.23 7.63
C ALA A 25 0.90 15.50 6.85
N GLU A 26 -0.22 16.15 7.20
CA GLU A 26 -0.61 17.44 6.61
C GLU A 26 0.38 18.56 6.94
N ALA A 27 0.86 18.62 8.19
CA ALA A 27 1.88 19.57 8.59
C ALA A 27 3.20 19.37 7.82
N LEU A 28 3.64 18.11 7.65
CA LEU A 28 4.79 17.76 6.83
C LEU A 28 4.57 18.17 5.36
N LYS A 29 3.37 17.91 4.82
CA LYS A 29 2.99 18.33 3.47
C LYS A 29 3.05 19.82 3.26
N ALA A 30 2.53 20.59 4.21
CA ALA A 30 2.61 22.04 4.20
C ALA A 30 4.07 22.51 4.26
N PHE A 31 4.88 21.90 5.13
CA PHE A 31 6.29 22.27 5.32
C PHE A 31 7.11 22.19 4.03
N TYR A 32 7.02 21.09 3.27
CA TYR A 32 7.79 20.97 2.00
C TYR A 32 7.10 21.65 0.80
N SER A 33 5.81 21.96 0.90
CA SER A 33 5.10 22.71 -0.16
C SER A 33 5.31 24.23 -0.05
N SER A 34 5.89 24.72 1.05
CA SER A 34 6.07 26.15 1.31
C SER A 34 7.39 26.77 0.79
N GLU A 35 8.24 26.04 0.05
CA GLU A 35 9.48 26.59 -0.54
C GLU A 35 9.43 26.73 -2.09
N ASN A 36 8.27 27.04 -2.68
CA ASN A 36 8.27 27.56 -4.05
C ASN A 36 6.95 28.27 -4.38
N GLY A 37 7.00 29.60 -4.44
CA GLY A 37 6.06 30.38 -5.26
C GLY A 37 6.83 31.04 -6.42
N PRO A 38 6.16 31.69 -7.39
CA PRO A 38 4.84 31.45 -7.96
C PRO A 38 4.88 31.18 -9.49
N ALA A 39 3.70 30.92 -10.07
CA ALA A 39 3.34 30.96 -11.49
C ALA A 39 3.73 29.77 -12.39
N GLN A 40 2.71 29.00 -12.80
CA GLN A 40 2.11 29.21 -14.14
C GLN A 40 0.73 28.55 -14.20
N GLU A 41 -0.30 29.40 -14.20
CA GLU A 41 -1.60 29.09 -14.80
C GLU A 41 -1.45 28.99 -16.32
N GLY A 42 -1.96 27.91 -16.92
CA GLY A 42 -1.91 27.70 -18.37
C GLY A 42 -2.47 26.36 -18.89
N LYS A 43 -3.69 25.97 -18.46
CA LYS A 43 -4.80 25.18 -19.10
C LYS A 43 -4.56 24.20 -20.30
N PRO A 44 -5.49 23.24 -20.60
CA PRO A 44 -6.50 22.54 -19.78
C PRO A 44 -6.74 21.01 -20.10
N ALA A 45 -7.18 20.23 -19.11
CA ALA A 45 -7.99 18.96 -19.13
C ALA A 45 -7.50 18.08 -17.94
N GLU A 46 -8.27 17.53 -17.00
CA GLU A 46 -9.68 17.19 -16.80
C GLU A 46 -9.93 17.11 -15.27
N PRO A 47 -11.19 17.06 -14.78
CA PRO A 47 -11.53 17.35 -13.39
C PRO A 47 -11.38 16.14 -12.46
N LEU A 48 -10.32 16.06 -11.66
CA LEU A 48 -10.27 15.11 -10.54
C LEU A 48 -10.77 15.76 -9.24
N LYS A 49 -12.11 15.77 -9.19
CA LYS A 49 -13.01 15.64 -8.04
C LYS A 49 -12.37 15.71 -6.64
N LYS A 50 -12.81 16.74 -5.90
CA LYS A 50 -13.04 16.71 -4.45
C LYS A 50 -13.90 15.49 -4.05
N GLU A 51 -13.87 15.21 -2.75
CA GLU A 51 -14.86 14.47 -1.93
C GLU A 51 -14.48 12.99 -1.68
N ASN A 52 -13.92 12.69 -0.50
CA ASN A 52 -14.61 12.17 0.72
C ASN A 52 -14.71 10.61 0.69
N PRO A 53 -14.93 9.94 1.83
CA PRO A 53 -14.15 8.79 2.30
C PRO A 53 -14.80 7.47 1.86
N GLU A 54 -14.01 6.55 1.30
CA GLU A 54 -14.42 5.20 0.85
C GLU A 54 -15.72 5.11 0.03
N PRO A 55 -15.62 4.53 -1.16
CA PRO A 55 -16.49 3.39 -1.35
C PRO A 55 -15.72 2.27 -2.05
N THR A 56 -15.69 1.11 -1.39
CA THR A 56 -15.74 -0.16 -2.10
C THR A 56 -14.65 -0.30 -3.17
N ALA A 57 -13.38 -0.23 -2.75
CA ALA A 57 -12.33 -0.74 -3.61
C ALA A 57 -12.56 -2.25 -3.76
N GLU A 58 -13.24 -2.64 -4.84
CA GLU A 58 -12.89 -3.86 -5.54
C GLU A 58 -11.37 -3.94 -5.46
N LYS A 59 -10.87 -5.00 -4.82
CA LYS A 59 -9.48 -5.17 -4.37
C LYS A 59 -8.52 -5.16 -5.57
N SER A 60 -8.36 -4.02 -6.22
CA SER A 60 -7.43 -3.79 -7.30
C SER A 60 -6.08 -3.65 -6.63
N ILE A 61 -5.48 -4.81 -6.35
CA ILE A 61 -4.14 -4.93 -5.80
C ILE A 61 -3.21 -4.09 -6.69
N SER A 62 -2.64 -3.03 -6.13
CA SER A 62 -1.73 -2.16 -6.88
C SER A 62 -0.41 -2.89 -7.14
N LYS A 63 0.13 -2.75 -8.35
CA LYS A 63 1.44 -3.30 -8.73
C LYS A 63 2.55 -2.88 -7.77
N GLU A 64 2.43 -1.70 -7.17
CA GLU A 64 3.39 -1.21 -6.19
C GLU A 64 3.32 -2.00 -4.87
N ASP A 65 2.12 -2.33 -4.39
CA ASP A 65 1.94 -3.14 -3.18
C ASP A 65 2.46 -4.56 -3.38
N VAL A 66 2.20 -5.15 -4.55
CA VAL A 66 2.76 -6.47 -4.92
C VAL A 66 4.28 -6.43 -4.91
N ARG A 67 4.87 -5.35 -5.45
CA ARG A 67 6.33 -5.16 -5.46
C ARG A 67 6.88 -5.09 -4.03
N LYS A 68 6.23 -4.33 -3.15
CA LYS A 68 6.64 -4.21 -1.74
C LYS A 68 6.58 -5.56 -1.03
N LEU A 69 5.49 -6.31 -1.19
CA LEU A 69 5.32 -7.65 -0.60
C LEU A 69 6.35 -8.66 -1.11
N LEU A 70 6.58 -8.70 -2.42
CA LEU A 70 7.60 -9.56 -3.04
C LEU A 70 9.01 -9.26 -2.49
N VAL A 71 9.36 -7.98 -2.35
CA VAL A 71 10.65 -7.55 -1.80
C VAL A 71 10.74 -7.87 -0.30
N ALA A 72 9.68 -7.60 0.46
CA ALA A 72 9.63 -7.91 1.89
C ALA A 72 9.84 -9.41 2.13
N LYS A 73 9.11 -10.26 1.39
CA LYS A 73 9.26 -11.72 1.48
C LYS A 73 10.63 -12.18 1.00
N SER A 74 11.15 -11.60 -0.10
CA SER A 74 12.50 -11.92 -0.60
C SER A 74 13.58 -11.62 0.43
N ASN A 75 13.42 -10.59 1.25
CA ASN A 75 14.39 -10.20 2.27
C ASN A 75 14.12 -10.84 3.64
N ALA A 76 12.97 -11.52 3.81
CA ALA A 76 12.70 -12.29 5.01
C ALA A 76 13.71 -13.43 5.17
N ASP A 77 13.93 -13.85 6.42
CA ASP A 77 14.86 -14.93 6.78
C ASP A 77 16.26 -14.74 6.18
N GLY A 78 16.76 -13.49 6.23
CA GLY A 78 18.09 -13.14 5.74
C GLY A 78 18.26 -13.27 4.22
N GLY A 79 17.17 -13.34 3.46
CA GLY A 79 17.20 -13.53 2.01
C GLY A 79 16.99 -14.96 1.54
N ALA A 80 16.65 -15.90 2.44
CA ALA A 80 16.47 -17.32 2.12
C ALA A 80 15.40 -17.54 1.03
N TYR A 81 14.40 -16.66 0.95
CA TYR A 81 13.30 -16.78 0.00
C TYR A 81 13.52 -16.05 -1.33
N LYS A 82 14.63 -15.32 -1.51
CA LYS A 82 14.98 -14.68 -2.80
C LYS A 82 14.82 -15.59 -4.02
N PRO A 83 15.36 -16.83 -4.04
CA PRO A 83 15.20 -17.72 -5.19
C PRO A 83 13.72 -18.09 -5.43
N ALA A 84 12.99 -18.46 -4.38
CA ALA A 84 11.59 -18.84 -4.47
C ALA A 84 10.70 -17.70 -4.98
N VAL A 85 10.92 -16.48 -4.48
CA VAL A 85 10.19 -15.30 -4.94
C VAL A 85 10.52 -14.96 -6.40
N LYS A 86 11.78 -15.12 -6.82
CA LYS A 86 12.19 -14.89 -8.22
C LYS A 86 11.57 -15.93 -9.16
N GLU A 87 11.49 -17.20 -8.76
CA GLU A 87 10.81 -18.24 -9.51
C GLU A 87 9.31 -17.99 -9.59
N LEU A 88 8.68 -17.56 -8.49
CA LEU A 88 7.28 -17.16 -8.47
C LEU A 88 7.01 -16.06 -9.50
N VAL A 89 7.77 -14.95 -9.47
CA VAL A 89 7.60 -13.88 -10.44
C VAL A 89 7.79 -14.40 -11.86
N ARG A 90 8.80 -15.25 -12.11
CA ARG A 90 9.06 -15.83 -13.44
C ARG A 90 7.95 -16.76 -13.93
N LYS A 91 7.33 -17.54 -13.05
CA LYS A 91 6.17 -18.41 -13.35
C LYS A 91 5.00 -17.62 -13.93
N TYR A 92 4.72 -16.44 -13.36
CA TYR A 92 3.59 -15.60 -13.76
C TYR A 92 3.91 -14.57 -14.84
N SER A 93 5.17 -14.13 -14.96
CA SER A 93 5.59 -13.13 -15.96
C SER A 93 6.19 -13.71 -17.23
N GLY A 94 6.69 -14.95 -17.19
CA GLY A 94 7.55 -15.55 -18.21
C GLY A 94 8.94 -14.91 -18.32
N THR A 95 9.04 -13.58 -18.15
CA THR A 95 10.26 -12.78 -18.29
C THR A 95 11.04 -12.61 -16.98
N GLY A 96 10.42 -12.91 -15.83
CA GLY A 96 10.98 -12.64 -14.50
C GLY A 96 10.76 -11.21 -14.00
N GLN A 97 9.89 -10.43 -14.64
CA GLN A 97 9.58 -9.06 -14.23
C GLN A 97 8.11 -8.93 -13.78
N LEU A 98 7.90 -8.33 -12.61
CA LEU A 98 6.55 -8.00 -12.12
C LEU A 98 5.76 -7.12 -13.10
N SER A 99 6.45 -6.32 -13.92
CA SER A 99 5.84 -5.52 -14.98
C SER A 99 5.16 -6.31 -16.09
N SER A 100 5.58 -7.56 -16.32
CA SER A 100 4.98 -8.45 -17.31
C SER A 100 3.88 -9.34 -16.72
N ILE A 101 3.56 -9.21 -15.43
CA ILE A 101 2.45 -9.94 -14.80
C ILE A 101 1.18 -9.09 -14.94
N PRO A 102 0.10 -9.64 -15.53
CA PRO A 102 -1.18 -8.95 -15.62
C PRO A 102 -1.81 -8.78 -14.23
N ALA A 103 -2.54 -7.67 -14.01
CA ALA A 103 -3.09 -7.33 -12.70
C ALA A 103 -4.04 -8.40 -12.14
N GLU A 104 -4.76 -9.10 -13.01
CA GLU A 104 -5.63 -10.24 -12.67
C GLU A 104 -4.88 -11.36 -11.95
N LYS A 105 -3.57 -11.50 -12.21
CA LYS A 105 -2.72 -12.52 -11.60
C LYS A 105 -2.03 -12.07 -10.31
N TYR A 106 -2.15 -10.80 -9.92
CA TYR A 106 -1.53 -10.31 -8.68
C TYR A 106 -2.10 -10.98 -7.44
N ALA A 107 -3.40 -11.28 -7.41
CA ALA A 107 -4.02 -12.00 -6.30
C ALA A 107 -3.41 -13.42 -6.14
N GLU A 108 -3.24 -14.13 -7.25
CA GLU A 108 -2.63 -15.47 -7.26
C GLU A 108 -1.15 -15.42 -6.85
N VAL A 109 -0.40 -14.42 -7.34
CA VAL A 109 1.00 -14.20 -6.96
C VAL A 109 1.13 -13.96 -5.47
N LEU A 110 0.27 -13.13 -4.87
CA LEU A 110 0.32 -12.86 -3.43
C LEU A 110 -0.06 -14.08 -2.60
N ALA A 111 -1.07 -14.84 -3.02
CA ALA A 111 -1.47 -16.08 -2.34
C ALA A 111 -0.33 -17.12 -2.34
N GLU A 112 0.37 -17.32 -3.47
CA GLU A 112 1.53 -18.20 -3.51
C GLU A 112 2.73 -17.63 -2.72
N LEU A 113 2.92 -16.31 -2.73
CA LEU A 113 3.97 -15.63 -1.96
C LEU A 113 3.83 -15.84 -0.45
N GLU A 114 2.60 -15.83 0.07
CA GLU A 114 2.31 -16.11 1.49
C GLU A 114 2.69 -17.53 1.89
N GLY A 115 2.55 -18.51 0.97
CA GLY A 115 2.94 -19.90 1.20
C GLY A 115 4.45 -20.15 1.23
N ILE A 116 5.27 -19.23 0.70
CA ILE A 116 6.73 -19.38 0.72
C ILE A 116 7.22 -19.28 2.18
N GLY A 117 7.97 -20.27 2.66
CA GLY A 117 8.54 -20.23 4.02
C GLY A 117 7.58 -20.57 5.16
N ASN A 118 6.35 -21.00 4.86
CA ASN A 118 5.40 -21.50 5.85
C ASN A 118 5.47 -23.04 6.00
N GLY A 119 6.64 -23.63 5.73
CA GLY A 119 6.89 -25.07 5.74
C GLY A 119 8.19 -25.43 6.45
#